data_AF-A0A3D8P0J0-F1
#
_entry.id   AF-A0A3D8P0J0-F1
#
_cell.length_a   1.000
_cell.length_b   1.000
_cell.length_c   1.000
_cell.angle_alpha   90.00
_cell.angle_beta   90.00
_cell.angle_gamma   90.00
#
_symmetry.space_group_name_H-M   'P 1'
#
loop_
_entity.id
_entity.type
_entity.pdbx_description
1 polymer ?
#
loop_
_entity_poly.entity_id
_entity_poly.type
_entity_poly.pdbx_seq_one_letter_code
_entity_poly.pdbx_strand_id
1 'polypeptide(L)' 'EELPEPPKEKRRVKVLYVEADEDHVAGQDGKKYLPRLVYIHEGKEEVGKGRFKLKRPYYLGGIYPDTDELWLDV' A
#
# COMPACT_ATOMS: atom_id res chain seq x y z
N GLU A 1 -8.36 -14.27 -14.83
CA GLU A 1 -8.35 -12.92 -15.40
C GLU A 1 -6.93 -12.66 -15.85
N GLU A 2 -6.70 -12.32 -17.11
CA GLU A 2 -5.34 -12.08 -17.62
C GLU A 2 -4.83 -10.75 -17.08
N LEU A 3 -3.69 -10.75 -16.40
CA LEU A 3 -3.08 -9.52 -15.92
C LEU A 3 -2.68 -8.66 -17.13
N PRO A 4 -2.90 -7.34 -17.09
CA PRO A 4 -2.49 -6.46 -18.19
C PRO A 4 -0.98 -6.55 -18.40
N GLU A 5 -0.53 -6.54 -19.66
CA GLU A 5 0.90 -6.54 -19.93
C GLU A 5 1.60 -5.36 -19.25
N PRO A 6 2.78 -5.59 -18.65
CA PRO A 6 3.50 -4.54 -17.96
C PRO A 6 3.85 -3.41 -18.94
N PRO A 7 3.81 -2.14 -18.50
CA PRO A 7 4.10 -1.02 -19.37
C PRO A 7 5.54 -1.11 -19.89
N LYS A 8 5.72 -0.88 -21.20
CA LYS A 8 7.03 -0.91 -21.86
C LYS A 8 8.01 0.12 -21.27
N GLU A 9 7.50 1.22 -20.73
CA GLU A 9 8.30 2.25 -20.06
C GLU A 9 7.82 2.48 -18.63
N LYS A 10 8.75 2.43 -17.68
CA LYS A 10 8.48 2.77 -16.27
C LYS A 10 8.42 4.28 -16.12
N ARG A 11 7.43 4.76 -15.36
CA ARG A 11 7.32 6.17 -15.01
C ARG A 11 8.51 6.61 -14.16
N ARG A 12 9.19 7.68 -14.58
CA ARG A 12 10.27 8.30 -13.81
C ARG A 12 9.70 9.34 -12.86
N VAL A 13 10.00 9.19 -11.57
CA VAL A 13 9.62 10.13 -10.51
C VAL A 13 10.87 10.57 -9.77
N LYS A 14 10.87 11.81 -9.27
CA LYS A 14 12.01 12.37 -8.53
C LYS A 14 12.18 11.72 -7.17
N VAL A 15 11.06 11.45 -6.49
CA VAL A 15 11.01 10.81 -5.17
C VAL A 15 9.81 9.87 -5.17
N LEU A 16 10.00 8.65 -4.67
CA LEU A 16 8.97 7.66 -4.42
C LEU A 16 9.01 7.32 -2.93
N TYR A 17 7.88 7.44 -2.25
CA TYR A 17 7.73 7.10 -0.85
C TYR A 17 7.20 5.68 -0.72
N VAL A 18 7.77 4.93 0.23
CA VAL A 18 7.30 3.60 0.62
C VAL A 18 7.10 3.66 2.13
N GLU A 19 5.84 3.60 2.55
CA GLU A 19 5.45 3.67 3.96
C GLU A 19 4.80 2.32 4.30
N ALA A 20 5.24 1.69 5.40
CA ALA A 20 4.74 0.40 5.87
C ALA A 20 4.19 0.59 7.28
N ASP A 21 2.97 0.14 7.49
CA ASP A 21 2.25 0.27 8.76
C ASP A 21 1.84 -1.12 9.29
N GLU A 22 1.85 -1.23 10.61
CA GLU A 22 1.46 -2.43 11.36
C GLU A 22 0.37 -2.02 12.35
N ASP A 23 -0.88 -2.00 11.89
CA ASP A 23 -2.01 -1.70 12.77
C ASP A 23 -2.52 -2.97 13.47
N HIS A 24 -2.82 -2.84 14.76
CA HIS A 24 -3.41 -3.91 15.55
C HIS A 24 -4.93 -3.81 15.46
N VAL A 25 -5.53 -4.52 14.50
CA VAL A 25 -6.99 -4.50 14.35
C VAL A 25 -7.61 -5.56 15.26
N ALA A 26 -8.47 -5.11 16.18
CA ALA A 26 -9.28 -6.01 17.00
C ALA A 26 -10.38 -6.65 16.13
N GLY A 27 -10.33 -7.97 15.96
CA GLY A 27 -11.35 -8.74 15.29
C GLY A 27 -12.65 -8.79 16.10
N GLN A 28 -13.78 -8.76 15.39
CA GLN A 28 -15.12 -8.90 15.98
C GLN A 28 -15.39 -10.32 16.52
N ASP A 29 -14.53 -11.28 16.17
CA ASP A 29 -14.50 -12.67 16.64
C ASP A 29 -13.60 -12.87 17.88
N GLY A 30 -13.05 -11.79 18.44
CA GLY A 30 -12.13 -11.83 19.58
C GLY A 30 -10.68 -12.18 19.21
N LYS A 31 -10.36 -12.38 17.93
CA LYS A 31 -8.99 -12.57 17.45
C LYS A 31 -8.34 -11.21 17.14
N LYS A 32 -7.01 -11.13 17.23
CA LYS A 32 -6.25 -9.96 16.77
C LYS A 32 -5.78 -10.24 15.36
N TYR A 33 -6.08 -9.32 14.44
CA TYR A 33 -5.54 -9.35 13.09
C TYR A 33 -4.45 -8.30 12.99
N LEU A 34 -3.33 -8.67 12.39
CA LEU A 34 -2.22 -7.79 12.07
C LEU A 34 -2.16 -7.64 10.54
N PRO A 35 -3.15 -6.95 9.92
CA PRO A 35 -3.08 -6.71 8.49
C PRO A 35 -1.82 -5.93 8.17
N ARG A 36 -1.05 -6.42 7.21
CA ARG A 36 0.12 -5.71 6.70
C ARG A 36 -0.36 -4.69 5.69
N LEU A 37 0.08 -3.44 5.81
CA LEU A 37 -0.26 -2.40 4.86
C LEU A 37 1.00 -1.64 4.44
N VAL A 38 1.36 -1.76 3.16
CA VAL A 38 2.43 -1.00 2.53
C VAL A 38 1.82 -0.09 1.48
N TYR A 39 2.20 1.17 1.47
CA TYR A 39 1.72 2.16 0.52
C TYR A 39 2.89 2.85 -0.18
N ILE A 40 2.82 2.83 -1.51
CA ILE A 40 3.81 3.41 -2.41
C ILE A 40 3.18 4.64 -3.06
N HIS A 41 3.78 5.82 -2.92
CA HIS A 41 3.18 7.05 -3.45
C HIS A 41 4.21 8.12 -3.88
N GLU A 42 3.78 9.08 -4.68
CA GLU A 42 4.62 10.17 -5.24
C GLU A 42 4.57 11.44 -4.36
N GLY A 43 4.37 11.29 -3.06
CA GLY A 43 4.18 12.38 -2.10
C GLY A 43 2.71 12.68 -1.79
N LYS A 44 2.45 13.87 -1.23
CA LYS A 44 1.13 14.32 -0.75
C LYS A 44 0.69 15.56 -1.55
N GLU A 45 -0.58 15.65 -1.90
CA GLU A 45 -1.19 16.79 -2.59
C GLU A 45 -2.29 17.41 -1.71
N GLU A 46 -2.34 18.74 -1.63
CA GLU A 46 -3.39 19.44 -0.89
C GLU A 46 -4.70 19.42 -1.68
N VAL A 47 -5.76 18.87 -1.09
CA VAL A 47 -7.09 18.75 -1.69
C VAL A 47 -8.11 19.70 -1.07
N GLY A 48 -7.67 20.51 -0.10
CA GLY A 48 -8.47 21.49 0.62
C GLY A 48 -7.70 22.00 1.82
N LYS A 49 -8.24 23.00 2.52
CA LYS A 49 -7.55 23.67 3.63
C LYS A 49 -7.08 22.68 4.69
N GLY A 50 -5.76 22.42 4.73
CA GLY A 50 -5.14 21.48 5.68
C GLY A 50 -5.47 20.00 5.44
N ARG A 51 -6.04 19.65 4.28
CA ARG A 51 -6.37 18.27 3.89
C ARG A 51 -5.46 17.82 2.77
N PHE A 52 -4.77 16.71 2.99
CA PHE A 52 -3.84 16.14 2.02
C PHE A 52 -4.29 14.76 1.58
N LYS A 53 -4.04 14.44 0.31
CA LYS A 53 -4.22 13.11 -0.26
C LYS A 53 -2.87 12.57 -0.75
N LEU A 54 -2.67 11.26 -0.71
CA LEU A 54 -1.51 10.64 -1.35
C LEU A 54 -1.63 10.78 -2.87
N LYS A 55 -0.55 11.19 -3.53
CA LYS A 55 -0.49 11.29 -4.98
C LYS A 55 -0.16 9.92 -5.57
N ARG A 56 -1.07 9.38 -6.38
CA ARG A 56 -0.95 8.07 -7.06
C ARG A 56 -0.50 6.95 -6.10
N PRO A 57 -1.25 6.71 -5.01
CA PRO A 57 -0.92 5.66 -4.09
C PRO A 57 -1.17 4.30 -4.73
N TYR A 58 -0.28 3.36 -4.45
CA TYR A 58 -0.46 1.94 -4.69
C TYR A 58 -0.40 1.24 -3.35
N TYR A 59 -1.46 0.50 -3.02
CA TYR A 59 -1.63 -0.16 -1.73
C TYR A 59 -1.38 -1.65 -1.90
N LEU A 60 -0.45 -2.16 -1.11
CA LEU A 60 -0.20 -3.58 -0.93
C LEU A 60 -0.68 -3.89 0.49
N GLY A 61 -1.71 -4.71 0.63
CA GLY A 61 -2.16 -5.07 1.96
C GLY A 61 -3.15 -6.22 2.00
N GLY A 62 -3.16 -6.88 3.14
CA GLY A 62 -3.90 -8.11 3.35
C GLY A 62 -3.59 -8.72 4.72
N ILE A 63 -4.37 -9.75 5.06
CA ILE A 63 -4.11 -10.57 6.25
C ILE A 63 -3.18 -11.68 5.81
N TYR A 64 -1.89 -11.46 6.01
CA TYR A 64 -0.86 -12.44 5.70
C TYR A 64 -0.35 -13.09 7.00
N PRO A 65 -0.19 -14.42 7.03
CA PRO A 65 0.40 -15.13 8.17
C PRO A 65 1.87 -14.75 8.40
N ASP A 66 2.62 -14.41 7.34
CA ASP A 66 3.99 -13.93 7.40
C ASP A 66 4.24 -12.75 6.43
N THR A 67 5.42 -12.12 6.52
CA THR A 67 5.82 -11.02 5.64
C THR A 67 6.27 -11.49 4.26
N ASP A 68 6.63 -12.76 4.13
CA ASP A 68 7.23 -13.30 2.92
C ASP A 68 6.15 -13.57 1.86
N GLU A 69 4.97 -14.01 2.28
CA GLU A 69 3.79 -14.14 1.40
C GLU A 69 3.41 -12.81 0.76
N LEU A 70 3.44 -11.69 1.51
CA LEU A 70 3.20 -10.36 0.96
C LEU A 70 4.25 -9.97 -0.11
N TRP A 71 5.51 -10.33 0.10
CA TRP A 71 6.60 -10.02 -0.83
C TRP A 71 6.55 -10.84 -2.12
N LEU A 72 6.03 -12.06 -2.06
CA LEU A 72 5.95 -12.99 -3.19
C LEU A 72 4.71 -12.80 -4.06
N ASP A 73 3.70 -12.08 -3.58
CA ASP A 73 2.41 -11.86 -4.26
C ASP A 73 2.47 -10.76 -5.37
N VAL A 74 3.63 -10.09 -5.54
CA VAL A 74 3.81 -8.91 -6.42
C VAL A 74 4.53 -9.20 -7.74
#